data_AF-A0A954LBE5-F1
#
_entry.id   AF-A0A954LBE5-F1
#
_cell.length_a   1.000
_cell.length_b   1.000
_cell.length_c   1.000
_cell.angle_alpha   90.00
_cell.angle_beta   90.00
_cell.angle_gamma   90.00
#
_symmetry.space_group_name_H-M   'P 1'
#
loop_
_entity.id
_entity.type
_entity.pdbx_description
1 polymer ?
#
loop_
_entity_poly.entity_id
_entity_poly.type
_entity_poly.pdbx_seq_one_letter_code
_entity_poly.pdbx_strand_id
1 'polypeptide(L)'
;MYLFQLADRISRGLHRLPQERLDGHRRFVVSQQDATGGFCGREGGADLYYSGFAVRALAVSGGLDRQVGERFSDYLRAIDPRALGVIDLLSWLYGALLVQVTFGWDLLPTDAEAFAGEVAVRLERSRTRDGGYAKSEEGAAGSTYQSFLVALTYELLGLRIPRPNALIQFLYDRQRDDGGFVEIAPMRRSGTNPTAAAVALLNRLGGMESDIGEDVLAFLQDVASPEGGFQANTRIPFGDGLSTFTGLLTAQDLGRRDLLRPEQLLDWVTSTLELPSGGFRGASWDRQADVEYSFYGLGILGLLFAD
;
A
#
# COMPACT_ATOMS: atom_id res chain seq x y z
N MET A 1 -3.10 -11.34 8.99
CA MET A 1 -3.67 -10.28 8.14
C MET A 1 -2.60 -9.79 7.17
N TYR A 2 -2.94 -9.54 5.91
CA TYR A 2 -2.00 -9.24 4.81
C TYR A 2 -1.08 -8.05 5.14
N LEU A 3 -1.67 -6.95 5.58
CA LEU A 3 -0.92 -5.72 5.89
C LEU A 3 0.07 -5.90 7.04
N PHE A 4 -0.28 -6.68 8.07
CA PHE A 4 0.62 -6.98 9.18
C PHE A 4 1.75 -7.94 8.79
N GLN A 5 1.49 -8.92 7.91
CA GLN A 5 2.53 -9.81 7.36
C GLN A 5 3.54 -9.03 6.53
N LEU A 6 3.06 -8.10 5.70
CA LEU A 6 3.91 -7.19 4.93
C LEU A 6 4.74 -6.29 5.84
N ALA A 7 4.13 -5.69 6.87
CA ALA A 7 4.83 -4.82 7.81
C ALA A 7 5.96 -5.56 8.55
N ASP A 8 5.69 -6.77 9.02
CA ASP A 8 6.67 -7.65 9.67
C ASP A 8 7.84 -8.01 8.71
N ARG A 9 7.53 -8.38 7.46
CA ARG A 9 8.54 -8.65 6.43
C ARG A 9 9.44 -7.45 6.17
N ILE A 10 8.85 -6.27 5.94
CA ILE A 10 9.60 -5.02 5.72
C ILE A 10 10.47 -4.72 6.93
N SER A 11 9.92 -4.83 8.14
CA SER A 11 10.64 -4.54 9.37
C SER A 11 11.86 -5.44 9.53
N ARG A 12 11.75 -6.76 9.31
CA ARG A 12 12.90 -7.69 9.36
C ARG A 12 14.04 -7.28 8.43
N GLY A 13 13.72 -6.86 7.20
CA GLY A 13 14.74 -6.39 6.27
C GLY A 13 15.37 -5.07 6.69
N LEU A 14 14.57 -4.11 7.16
CA LEU A 14 15.07 -2.82 7.66
C LEU A 14 16.03 -2.98 8.85
N HIS A 15 15.84 -3.99 9.71
CA HIS A 15 16.77 -4.27 10.83
C HIS A 15 18.20 -4.61 10.38
N ARG A 16 18.42 -4.92 9.09
CA ARG A 16 19.76 -5.17 8.53
C ARG A 16 20.47 -3.91 8.06
N LEU A 17 19.79 -2.77 8.03
CA LEU A 17 20.38 -1.49 7.63
C LEU A 17 21.09 -0.80 8.81
N PRO A 18 22.07 0.07 8.53
CA PRO A 18 22.66 0.93 9.55
C PRO A 18 21.59 1.78 10.25
N GLN A 19 21.59 1.78 11.59
CA GLN A 19 20.59 2.52 12.38
C GLN A 19 20.63 4.03 12.11
N GLU A 20 21.83 4.61 11.92
CA GLU A 20 22.00 6.03 11.60
C GLU A 20 21.23 6.45 10.33
N ARG A 21 21.20 5.57 9.32
CA ARG A 21 20.43 5.82 8.09
C ARG A 21 18.93 5.82 8.37
N LEU A 22 18.45 4.82 9.12
CA LEU A 22 17.04 4.76 9.53
C LEU A 22 16.62 5.96 10.38
N ASP A 23 17.49 6.43 11.27
CA ASP A 23 17.24 7.62 12.11
C ASP A 23 17.06 8.89 11.28
N GLY A 24 17.73 9.01 10.12
CA GLY A 24 17.48 10.08 9.15
C GLY A 24 16.03 10.07 8.65
N HIS A 25 15.54 8.92 8.19
CA HIS A 25 14.17 8.81 7.68
C HIS A 25 13.12 8.91 8.80
N ARG A 26 13.36 8.33 9.97
CA ARG A 26 12.47 8.46 11.14
C ARG A 26 12.30 9.93 11.53
N ARG A 27 13.40 10.69 11.63
CA ARG A 27 13.35 12.13 11.92
C ARG A 27 12.58 12.91 10.86
N PHE A 28 12.79 12.60 9.58
CA PHE A 28 12.01 13.19 8.51
C PHE A 28 10.51 12.92 8.70
N VAL A 29 10.10 11.67 8.89
CA VAL A 29 8.66 11.34 9.04
C VAL A 29 8.07 11.99 10.29
N VAL A 30 8.75 11.95 11.43
CA VAL A 30 8.30 12.63 12.67
C VAL A 30 8.17 14.14 12.47
N SER A 31 9.06 14.77 11.69
CA SER A 31 8.99 16.21 11.40
C SER A 31 7.73 16.62 10.63
N GLN A 32 7.05 15.67 9.98
CA GLN A 32 5.80 15.91 9.27
C GLN A 32 4.57 15.90 10.20
N GLN A 33 4.71 15.53 11.48
CA GLN A 33 3.59 15.52 12.43
C GLN A 33 3.24 16.94 12.89
N ASP A 34 2.11 17.48 12.43
CA ASP A 34 1.69 18.85 12.73
C ASP A 34 1.04 18.99 14.11
N ALA A 35 0.61 20.20 14.49
CA ALA A 35 0.02 20.49 15.80
C ALA A 35 -1.24 19.67 16.15
N THR A 36 -1.99 19.19 15.16
CA THR A 36 -3.18 18.34 15.36
C THR A 36 -2.82 16.90 15.74
N GLY A 37 -1.57 16.50 15.51
CA GLY A 37 -1.08 15.13 15.75
C GLY A 37 -1.13 14.22 14.53
N GLY A 38 -1.80 14.63 13.45
CA GLY A 38 -1.69 14.01 12.14
C GLY A 38 -0.42 14.43 11.41
N PHE A 39 -0.14 13.78 10.27
CA PHE A 39 1.04 14.04 9.46
C PHE A 39 0.67 14.76 8.16
N CYS A 40 1.53 15.69 7.76
CA CYS A 40 1.32 16.53 6.60
C CYS A 40 1.41 15.76 5.29
N GLY A 41 0.50 16.08 4.37
CA GLY A 41 0.66 15.81 2.94
C GLY A 41 1.46 16.90 2.24
N ARG A 42 1.56 16.78 0.90
CA ARG A 42 2.29 17.75 0.05
C ARG A 42 1.69 19.16 0.06
N GLU A 43 0.39 19.28 0.27
CA GLU A 43 -0.31 20.57 0.32
C GLU A 43 -0.20 21.24 1.70
N GLY A 44 0.45 20.58 2.67
CA GLY A 44 0.53 21.01 4.06
C GLY A 44 -0.73 20.68 4.86
N GLY A 45 -0.60 20.74 6.19
CA GLY A 45 -1.66 20.35 7.13
C GLY A 45 -1.84 18.83 7.21
N ALA A 46 -2.29 18.36 8.38
CA ALA A 46 -2.54 16.94 8.61
C ALA A 46 -3.56 16.36 7.62
N ASP A 47 -3.16 15.27 6.97
CA ASP A 47 -3.98 14.48 6.07
C ASP A 47 -4.01 13.03 6.54
N LEU A 48 -5.20 12.42 6.56
CA LEU A 48 -5.37 11.08 7.14
C LEU A 48 -4.70 9.98 6.30
N TYR A 49 -4.72 10.12 4.97
CA TYR A 49 -4.03 9.20 4.06
C TYR A 49 -2.52 9.25 4.29
N TYR A 50 -1.92 10.45 4.32
CA TYR A 50 -0.49 10.61 4.63
C TYR A 50 -0.15 10.17 6.06
N SER A 51 -1.02 10.44 7.03
CA SER A 51 -0.85 9.97 8.41
C SER A 51 -0.80 8.45 8.49
N GLY A 52 -1.62 7.74 7.71
CA GLY A 52 -1.57 6.28 7.59
C GLY A 52 -0.20 5.78 7.11
N PHE A 53 0.40 6.43 6.11
CA PHE A 53 1.76 6.10 5.67
C PHE A 53 2.82 6.41 6.72
N ALA A 54 2.71 7.55 7.43
CA ALA A 54 3.68 7.95 8.44
C ALA A 54 3.79 6.91 9.54
N VAL A 55 2.65 6.53 10.13
CA VAL A 55 2.66 5.59 11.25
C VAL A 55 3.12 4.20 10.83
N ARG A 56 2.81 3.79 9.60
CA ARG A 56 3.33 2.54 9.02
C ARG A 56 4.84 2.62 8.82
N ALA A 57 5.36 3.70 8.25
CA ALA A 57 6.80 3.92 8.06
C ALA A 57 7.54 3.92 9.40
N LEU A 58 7.01 4.61 10.41
CA LEU A 58 7.57 4.63 11.76
C LEU A 58 7.48 3.27 12.43
N ALA A 59 6.38 2.52 12.29
CA ALA A 59 6.26 1.20 12.88
C ALA A 59 7.25 0.21 12.28
N VAL A 60 7.32 0.09 10.95
CA VAL A 60 8.23 -0.87 10.30
C VAL A 60 9.70 -0.51 10.51
N SER A 61 9.99 0.78 10.61
CA SER A 61 11.34 1.26 10.90
C SER A 61 11.66 1.32 12.39
N GLY A 62 10.73 1.13 13.34
CA GLY A 62 11.01 1.22 14.78
C GLY A 62 11.10 2.64 15.35
N GLY A 63 10.51 3.64 14.67
CA GLY A 63 10.40 5.03 15.11
C GLY A 63 9.05 5.45 15.70
N LEU A 64 8.09 4.52 15.87
CA LEU A 64 6.77 4.82 16.45
C LEU A 64 6.86 4.80 17.99
N ASP A 65 7.33 5.90 18.57
CA ASP A 65 7.41 6.06 20.03
C ASP A 65 6.08 6.50 20.66
N ARG A 66 6.06 6.53 22.00
CA ARG A 66 4.87 6.87 22.78
C ARG A 66 4.37 8.29 22.51
N GLN A 67 5.26 9.28 22.37
CA GLN A 67 4.87 10.67 22.16
C GLN A 67 4.21 10.85 20.80
N VAL A 68 4.80 10.26 19.75
CA VAL A 68 4.22 10.25 18.41
C VAL A 68 2.86 9.55 18.43
N GLY A 69 2.79 8.39 19.11
CA GLY A 69 1.58 7.59 19.26
C GLY A 69 0.43 8.34 19.96
N GLU A 70 0.71 9.03 21.08
CA GLU A 70 -0.32 9.76 21.83
C GLU A 70 -0.95 10.85 20.96
N ARG A 71 -0.11 11.64 20.28
CA ARG A 71 -0.57 12.71 19.38
C ARG A 71 -1.37 12.18 18.19
N PHE A 72 -0.90 11.09 17.57
CA PHE A 72 -1.62 10.46 16.47
C PHE A 72 -2.96 9.86 16.94
N SER A 73 -3.02 9.33 18.16
CA SER A 73 -4.27 8.83 18.75
C SER A 73 -5.28 9.95 18.95
N ASP A 74 -4.84 11.12 19.41
CA ASP A 74 -5.70 12.29 19.56
C ASP A 74 -6.22 12.80 18.21
N TYR A 75 -5.38 12.78 17.18
CA TYR A 75 -5.80 13.08 15.80
C TYR A 75 -6.89 12.11 15.32
N LEU A 76 -6.72 10.80 15.51
CA LEU A 76 -7.72 9.80 15.11
C LEU A 76 -9.03 9.94 15.88
N ARG A 77 -8.99 10.28 17.18
CA ARG A 77 -10.19 10.50 18.01
C ARG A 77 -11.03 11.69 17.55
N ALA A 78 -10.42 12.67 16.90
CA ALA A 78 -11.13 13.82 16.36
C ALA A 78 -11.90 13.52 15.06
N ILE A 79 -11.70 12.33 14.47
CA ILE A 79 -12.28 11.93 13.20
C ILE A 79 -13.39 10.91 13.45
N ASP A 80 -14.58 11.15 12.88
CA ASP A 80 -15.63 10.14 12.84
C ASP A 80 -15.39 9.15 11.69
N PRO A 81 -15.00 7.89 11.97
CA PRO A 81 -14.74 6.91 10.93
C PRO A 81 -15.98 6.55 10.11
N ARG A 82 -17.19 6.81 10.62
CA ARG A 82 -18.44 6.56 9.89
C ARG A 82 -18.64 7.52 8.73
N ALA A 83 -18.00 8.69 8.73
CA ALA A 83 -18.09 9.65 7.63
C ALA A 83 -17.06 9.41 6.50
N LEU A 84 -16.07 8.53 6.73
CA LEU A 84 -14.92 8.39 5.83
C LEU A 84 -15.23 7.57 4.57
N GLY A 85 -14.66 8.00 3.43
CA GLY A 85 -14.53 7.16 2.25
C GLY A 85 -13.55 6.00 2.47
N VAL A 86 -13.55 4.99 1.58
CA VAL A 86 -12.79 3.74 1.83
C VAL A 86 -11.28 3.94 2.00
N ILE A 87 -10.66 4.89 1.30
CA ILE A 87 -9.22 5.18 1.39
C ILE A 87 -8.88 5.70 2.79
N ASP A 88 -9.61 6.72 3.23
CA ASP A 88 -9.40 7.32 4.55
C ASP A 88 -9.81 6.36 5.67
N LEU A 89 -10.89 5.60 5.48
CA LEU A 89 -11.34 4.59 6.42
C LEU A 89 -10.29 3.49 6.60
N LEU A 90 -9.66 3.03 5.52
CA LEU A 90 -8.56 2.07 5.60
C LEU A 90 -7.38 2.66 6.39
N SER A 91 -7.03 3.93 6.13
CA SER A 91 -5.94 4.64 6.82
C SER A 91 -6.24 4.80 8.32
N TRP A 92 -7.47 5.16 8.67
CA TRP A 92 -7.95 5.27 10.05
C TRP A 92 -7.94 3.91 10.77
N LEU A 93 -8.52 2.87 10.16
CA LEU A 93 -8.60 1.53 10.75
C LEU A 93 -7.22 0.93 10.99
N TYR A 94 -6.32 1.05 10.01
CA TYR A 94 -4.95 0.58 10.18
C TYR A 94 -4.28 1.38 11.30
N GLY A 95 -4.36 2.72 11.27
CA GLY A 95 -3.81 3.57 12.33
C GLY A 95 -4.29 3.17 13.73
N ALA A 96 -5.60 2.98 13.89
CA ALA A 96 -6.23 2.56 15.15
C ALA A 96 -5.71 1.20 15.63
N LEU A 97 -5.70 0.19 14.75
CA LEU A 97 -5.20 -1.15 15.08
C LEU A 97 -3.69 -1.15 15.38
N LEU A 98 -2.90 -0.34 14.68
CA LEU A 98 -1.47 -0.22 14.91
C LEU A 98 -1.17 0.40 16.27
N VAL A 99 -1.90 1.45 16.65
CA VAL A 99 -1.85 2.05 17.99
C VAL A 99 -2.23 1.02 19.05
N GLN A 100 -3.31 0.27 18.83
CA GLN A 100 -3.77 -0.77 19.75
C GLN A 100 -2.71 -1.86 19.95
N VAL A 101 -2.11 -2.36 18.87
CA VAL A 101 -1.07 -3.41 18.94
C VAL A 101 0.21 -2.90 19.59
N THR A 102 0.60 -1.65 19.34
CA THR A 102 1.87 -1.08 19.82
C THR A 102 1.78 -0.62 21.28
N PHE A 103 0.68 0.02 21.67
CA PHE A 103 0.55 0.72 22.95
C PHE A 103 -0.58 0.20 23.85
N GLY A 104 -1.44 -0.68 23.33
CA GLY A 104 -2.61 -1.18 24.06
C GLY A 104 -3.76 -0.18 24.18
N TRP A 105 -3.74 0.93 23.42
CA TRP A 105 -4.82 1.91 23.43
C TRP A 105 -5.90 1.54 22.42
N ASP A 106 -7.13 1.38 22.90
CA ASP A 106 -8.27 1.12 22.03
C ASP A 106 -8.85 2.44 21.50
N LEU A 107 -8.96 2.53 20.17
CA LEU A 107 -9.52 3.67 19.44
C LEU A 107 -10.77 3.27 18.65
N LEU A 108 -11.12 1.99 18.60
CA LEU A 108 -12.31 1.54 17.88
C LEU A 108 -13.59 2.04 18.58
N PRO A 109 -14.67 2.26 17.82
CA PRO A 109 -15.97 2.58 18.42
C PRO A 109 -16.38 1.52 19.44
N THR A 110 -17.03 1.94 20.54
CA THR A 110 -17.50 1.03 21.60
C THR A 110 -18.49 -0.02 21.10
N ASP A 111 -19.19 0.28 20.00
CA ASP A 111 -20.12 -0.57 19.27
C ASP A 111 -19.49 -1.21 18.01
N ALA A 112 -18.27 -1.74 18.15
CA ALA A 112 -17.45 -2.22 17.03
C ALA A 112 -18.17 -3.17 16.05
N GLU A 113 -19.02 -4.08 16.53
CA GLU A 113 -19.79 -5.00 15.67
C GLU A 113 -20.82 -4.26 14.80
N ALA A 114 -21.56 -3.31 15.40
CA ALA A 114 -22.53 -2.48 14.67
C ALA A 114 -21.81 -1.60 13.63
N PHE A 115 -20.72 -0.96 14.05
CA PHE A 115 -19.86 -0.18 13.18
C PHE A 115 -19.35 -1.00 11.97
N ALA A 116 -18.85 -2.22 12.21
CA ALA A 116 -18.38 -3.10 11.13
C ALA A 116 -19.52 -3.45 10.16
N GLY A 117 -20.72 -3.73 10.68
CA GLY A 117 -21.91 -3.99 9.87
C GLY A 117 -22.33 -2.79 9.01
N GLU A 118 -22.34 -1.58 9.58
CA GLU A 118 -22.64 -0.33 8.87
C GLU A 118 -21.65 -0.06 7.74
N VAL A 119 -20.35 -0.21 8.02
CA VAL A 119 -19.30 -0.05 7.01
C VAL A 119 -19.47 -1.07 5.89
N ALA A 120 -19.71 -2.36 6.21
CA ALA A 120 -19.92 -3.39 5.20
C ALA A 120 -21.11 -3.08 4.29
N VAL A 121 -22.25 -2.68 4.86
CA VAL A 121 -23.44 -2.26 4.09
C VAL A 121 -23.11 -1.11 3.14
N ARG A 122 -22.35 -0.11 3.59
CA ARG A 122 -21.94 1.02 2.74
C ARG A 122 -21.00 0.58 1.62
N LEU A 123 -19.98 -0.24 1.91
CA LEU A 123 -19.05 -0.73 0.88
C LEU A 123 -19.79 -1.54 -0.19
N GLU A 124 -20.82 -2.32 0.17
CA GLU A 124 -21.61 -3.06 -0.81
C GLU A 124 -22.43 -2.17 -1.76
N ARG A 125 -22.70 -0.90 -1.42
CA ARG A 125 -23.40 0.03 -2.32
C ARG A 125 -22.57 0.43 -3.53
N SER A 126 -21.25 0.34 -3.45
CA SER A 126 -20.36 0.58 -4.59
C SER A 126 -20.03 -0.68 -5.38
N ARG A 127 -20.59 -1.85 -5.02
CA ARG A 127 -20.39 -3.07 -5.80
C ARG A 127 -21.07 -2.95 -7.16
N THR A 128 -20.30 -3.20 -8.21
CA THR A 128 -20.75 -3.12 -9.60
C THR A 128 -21.20 -4.48 -10.14
N ARG A 129 -21.90 -4.45 -11.28
CA ARG A 129 -22.44 -5.68 -11.92
C ARG A 129 -21.36 -6.65 -12.38
N ASP A 130 -20.17 -6.14 -12.66
CA ASP A 130 -19.00 -6.93 -13.05
C ASP A 130 -18.33 -7.63 -11.86
N GLY A 131 -18.82 -7.45 -10.63
CA GLY A 131 -18.35 -8.13 -9.42
C GLY A 131 -17.36 -7.32 -8.57
N GLY A 132 -16.72 -6.30 -9.16
CA GLY A 132 -15.80 -5.39 -8.48
C GLY A 132 -16.51 -4.28 -7.70
N TYR A 133 -15.72 -3.30 -7.25
CA TYR A 133 -16.21 -2.11 -6.56
C TYR A 133 -15.78 -0.85 -7.29
N ALA A 134 -16.71 0.10 -7.43
CA ALA A 134 -16.44 1.41 -7.98
C ALA A 134 -15.98 2.41 -6.91
N LYS A 135 -15.40 3.53 -7.37
CA LYS A 135 -14.93 4.62 -6.49
C LYS A 135 -16.07 5.31 -5.72
N SER A 136 -17.26 5.36 -6.31
CA SER A 136 -18.48 5.91 -5.70
C SER A 136 -19.69 5.02 -6.03
N GLU A 137 -20.81 5.25 -5.34
CA GLU A 137 -22.07 4.49 -5.53
C GLU A 137 -22.65 4.66 -6.95
N GLU A 138 -22.38 5.79 -7.60
CA GLU A 138 -22.85 6.09 -8.97
C GLU A 138 -21.96 5.47 -10.05
N GLY A 139 -20.85 4.83 -9.67
CA GLY A 139 -19.90 4.26 -10.62
C GLY A 139 -20.47 3.07 -11.38
N ALA A 140 -20.37 3.11 -12.70
CA ALA A 140 -20.93 2.07 -13.57
C ALA A 140 -20.04 0.81 -13.72
N ALA A 141 -18.77 0.89 -13.34
CA ALA A 141 -17.78 -0.18 -13.53
C ALA A 141 -16.82 -0.28 -12.34
N GLY A 142 -16.39 -1.50 -12.04
CA GLY A 142 -15.47 -1.77 -10.96
C GLY A 142 -14.05 -1.30 -11.28
N SER A 143 -13.32 -0.94 -10.23
CA SER A 143 -11.90 -0.60 -10.26
C SER A 143 -11.11 -1.67 -9.53
N THR A 144 -9.97 -2.09 -10.10
CA THR A 144 -9.08 -3.08 -9.49
C THR A 144 -8.54 -2.58 -8.15
N TYR A 145 -7.98 -1.37 -8.13
CA TYR A 145 -7.47 -0.77 -6.91
C TYR A 145 -8.56 -0.57 -5.85
N GLN A 146 -9.74 -0.09 -6.24
CA GLN A 146 -10.81 0.15 -5.29
C GLN A 146 -11.35 -1.15 -4.69
N SER A 147 -11.45 -2.21 -5.50
CA SER A 147 -11.82 -3.54 -5.00
C SER A 147 -10.79 -4.09 -4.02
N PHE A 148 -9.51 -3.81 -4.23
CA PHE A 148 -8.44 -4.16 -3.30
C PHE A 148 -8.57 -3.43 -1.97
N LEU A 149 -8.81 -2.11 -1.99
CA LEU A 149 -9.04 -1.33 -0.77
C LEU A 149 -10.24 -1.84 0.02
N VAL A 150 -11.36 -2.12 -0.65
CA VAL A 150 -12.56 -2.67 -0.01
C VAL A 150 -12.26 -4.00 0.67
N ALA A 151 -11.56 -4.92 0.00
CA ALA A 151 -11.21 -6.21 0.59
C ALA A 151 -10.30 -6.06 1.82
N LEU A 152 -9.32 -5.14 1.78
CA LEU A 152 -8.51 -4.83 2.94
C LEU A 152 -9.34 -4.23 4.08
N THR A 153 -10.31 -3.36 3.79
CA THR A 153 -11.22 -2.83 4.81
C THR A 153 -12.05 -3.93 5.46
N TYR A 154 -12.62 -4.86 4.68
CA TYR A 154 -13.30 -6.04 5.23
C TYR A 154 -12.38 -6.85 6.16
N GLU A 155 -11.14 -7.07 5.74
CA GLU A 155 -10.16 -7.80 6.54
C GLU A 155 -9.81 -7.08 7.86
N LEU A 156 -9.61 -5.75 7.83
CA LEU A 156 -9.35 -4.95 9.03
C LEU A 156 -10.52 -4.95 10.01
N LEU A 157 -11.75 -5.08 9.51
CA LEU A 157 -12.96 -5.21 10.33
C LEU A 157 -13.19 -6.64 10.85
N GLY A 158 -12.32 -7.59 10.51
CA GLY A 158 -12.50 -9.01 10.87
C GLY A 158 -13.66 -9.69 10.13
N LEU A 159 -14.11 -9.12 9.01
CA LEU A 159 -15.21 -9.61 8.21
C LEU A 159 -14.71 -10.39 6.99
N ARG A 160 -15.59 -11.23 6.42
CA ARG A 160 -15.36 -11.87 5.12
C ARG A 160 -16.02 -11.03 4.03
N ILE A 161 -15.29 -10.80 2.95
CA ILE A 161 -15.84 -10.13 1.78
C ILE A 161 -16.95 -10.99 1.14
N PRO A 162 -18.12 -10.42 0.84
CA PRO A 162 -19.19 -11.19 0.21
C PRO A 162 -18.90 -11.43 -1.28
N ARG A 163 -19.54 -12.48 -1.82
CA ARG A 163 -19.45 -12.91 -3.24
C ARG A 163 -17.99 -13.04 -3.75
N PRO A 164 -17.12 -13.79 -3.06
CA PRO A 164 -15.70 -13.89 -3.43
C PRO A 164 -15.49 -14.39 -4.87
N ASN A 165 -16.29 -15.35 -5.34
CA ASN A 165 -16.17 -15.87 -6.71
C ASN A 165 -16.48 -14.82 -7.79
N ALA A 166 -17.43 -13.90 -7.52
CA ALA A 166 -17.72 -12.82 -8.46
C ALA A 166 -16.57 -11.81 -8.52
N LEU A 167 -15.89 -11.57 -7.39
CA LEU A 167 -14.70 -10.73 -7.35
C LEU A 167 -13.49 -11.41 -8.01
N ILE A 168 -13.33 -12.73 -7.86
CA ILE A 168 -12.31 -13.49 -8.60
C ILE A 168 -12.55 -13.37 -10.11
N GLN A 169 -13.79 -13.61 -10.57
CA GLN A 169 -14.12 -13.47 -11.99
C GLN A 169 -13.89 -12.04 -12.50
N PHE A 170 -14.26 -11.03 -11.70
CA PHE A 170 -13.96 -9.63 -12.01
C PHE A 170 -12.46 -9.44 -12.30
N LEU A 171 -11.59 -9.99 -11.47
CA LEU A 171 -10.13 -9.86 -11.61
C LEU A 171 -9.61 -10.59 -12.84
N TYR A 172 -10.09 -11.81 -13.13
CA TYR A 172 -9.76 -12.50 -14.37
C TYR A 172 -10.08 -11.65 -15.61
N ASP A 173 -11.23 -10.98 -15.62
CA ASP A 173 -11.62 -10.08 -16.71
C ASP A 173 -10.76 -8.78 -16.79
N ARG A 174 -9.88 -8.53 -15.80
CA ARG A 174 -8.92 -7.41 -15.77
C ARG A 174 -7.53 -7.78 -16.29
N GLN A 175 -7.23 -9.06 -16.50
CA GLN A 175 -5.94 -9.45 -17.11
C GLN A 175 -5.92 -9.10 -18.61
N ARG A 176 -4.73 -8.82 -19.16
CA ARG A 176 -4.52 -8.56 -20.59
C ARG A 176 -3.51 -9.53 -21.18
N ASP A 177 -3.44 -9.55 -22.50
CA ASP A 177 -2.49 -10.39 -23.27
C ASP A 177 -1.01 -10.08 -22.95
N ASP A 178 -0.72 -8.93 -22.32
CA ASP A 178 0.61 -8.60 -21.81
C ASP A 178 0.91 -9.25 -20.44
N GLY A 179 0.00 -10.07 -19.91
CA GLY A 179 0.10 -10.85 -18.68
C GLY A 179 -0.29 -10.08 -17.42
N GLY A 180 -0.26 -8.76 -17.44
CA GLY A 180 -0.62 -7.92 -16.30
C GLY A 180 -2.13 -7.67 -16.18
N PHE A 181 -2.50 -6.84 -15.20
CA PHE A 181 -3.88 -6.41 -14.97
C PHE A 181 -4.05 -4.91 -15.18
N VAL A 182 -5.26 -4.52 -15.58
CA VAL A 182 -5.66 -3.11 -15.73
C VAL A 182 -6.53 -2.62 -14.59
N GLU A 183 -6.56 -1.29 -14.43
CA GLU A 183 -7.38 -0.63 -13.41
C GLU A 183 -8.88 -0.65 -13.76
N ILE A 184 -9.22 -0.42 -15.03
CA ILE A 184 -10.60 -0.44 -15.54
C ILE A 184 -10.68 -1.20 -16.87
N ALA A 185 -11.83 -1.83 -17.14
CA ALA A 185 -12.02 -2.70 -18.29
C ALA A 185 -11.66 -2.09 -19.67
N PRO A 186 -11.91 -0.80 -19.98
CA PRO A 186 -11.57 -0.24 -21.30
C PRO A 186 -10.06 -0.11 -21.58
N MET A 187 -9.21 -0.20 -20.56
CA MET A 187 -7.76 -0.12 -20.75
C MET A 187 -7.25 -1.36 -21.48
N ARG A 188 -6.29 -1.15 -22.39
CA ARG A 188 -5.69 -2.20 -23.22
C ARG A 188 -4.32 -2.67 -22.76
N ARG A 189 -3.66 -1.90 -21.91
CA ARG A 189 -2.31 -2.17 -21.40
C ARG A 189 -2.33 -2.15 -19.90
N SER A 190 -1.65 -3.13 -19.32
CA SER A 190 -1.57 -3.34 -17.89
C SER A 190 -0.66 -2.34 -17.21
N GLY A 191 -0.78 -2.25 -15.89
CA GLY A 191 0.09 -1.42 -15.06
C GLY A 191 0.56 -2.18 -13.83
N THR A 192 1.74 -1.81 -13.33
CA THR A 192 2.39 -2.51 -12.20
C THR A 192 1.53 -2.50 -10.94
N ASN A 193 0.93 -1.36 -10.61
CA ASN A 193 0.08 -1.21 -9.43
C ASN A 193 -1.25 -1.98 -9.51
N PRO A 194 -2.06 -1.88 -10.60
CA PRO A 194 -3.25 -2.72 -10.73
C PRO A 194 -2.91 -4.22 -10.79
N THR A 195 -1.79 -4.62 -11.41
CA THR A 195 -1.28 -6.00 -11.34
C THR A 195 -1.03 -6.44 -9.90
N ALA A 196 -0.29 -5.65 -9.11
CA ALA A 196 -0.01 -5.98 -7.71
C ALA A 196 -1.29 -6.09 -6.86
N ALA A 197 -2.25 -5.17 -7.05
CA ALA A 197 -3.54 -5.20 -6.36
C ALA A 197 -4.36 -6.47 -6.72
N ALA A 198 -4.38 -6.84 -8.00
CA ALA A 198 -5.07 -8.04 -8.46
C ALA A 198 -4.43 -9.32 -7.90
N VAL A 199 -3.10 -9.45 -7.95
CA VAL A 199 -2.38 -10.61 -7.42
C VAL A 199 -2.60 -10.75 -5.92
N ALA A 200 -2.51 -9.64 -5.17
CA ALA A 200 -2.80 -9.65 -3.74
C ALA A 200 -4.23 -10.15 -3.48
N LEU A 201 -5.23 -9.67 -4.21
CA LEU A 201 -6.61 -10.16 -4.06
C LEU A 201 -6.76 -11.64 -4.44
N LEU A 202 -6.25 -12.06 -5.60
CA LEU A 202 -6.35 -13.45 -6.07
C LEU A 202 -5.73 -14.43 -5.07
N ASN A 203 -4.54 -14.12 -4.55
CA ASN A 203 -3.90 -14.92 -3.50
C ASN A 203 -4.78 -15.05 -2.25
N ARG A 204 -5.40 -13.95 -1.81
CA ARG A 204 -6.21 -13.92 -0.58
C ARG A 204 -7.56 -14.61 -0.76
N LEU A 205 -8.12 -14.58 -1.96
CA LEU A 205 -9.38 -15.23 -2.31
C LEU A 205 -9.20 -16.70 -2.74
N GLY A 206 -7.96 -17.17 -2.87
CA GLY A 206 -7.66 -18.52 -3.35
C GLY A 206 -7.92 -18.71 -4.85
N GLY A 207 -7.89 -17.62 -5.64
CA GLY A 207 -8.07 -17.62 -7.08
C GLY A 207 -6.77 -17.43 -7.88
N MET A 208 -5.60 -17.44 -7.23
CA MET A 208 -4.32 -17.34 -7.93
C MET A 208 -3.95 -18.70 -8.53
N GLU A 209 -4.01 -18.79 -9.85
CA GLU A 209 -3.62 -19.98 -10.62
C GLU A 209 -2.16 -19.87 -11.10
N SER A 210 -1.54 -21.01 -11.43
CA SER A 210 -0.11 -21.05 -11.78
C SER A 210 0.20 -20.34 -13.09
N ASP A 211 -0.67 -20.47 -14.09
CA ASP A 211 -0.57 -19.80 -15.39
C ASP A 211 -0.69 -18.28 -15.26
N ILE A 212 -1.65 -17.79 -14.45
CA ILE A 212 -1.76 -16.36 -14.11
C ILE A 212 -0.48 -15.87 -13.44
N GLY A 213 0.11 -16.68 -12.55
CA GLY A 213 1.39 -16.36 -11.91
C GLY A 213 2.54 -16.23 -12.91
N GLU A 214 2.64 -17.15 -13.87
CA GLU A 214 3.65 -17.12 -14.94
C GLU A 214 3.49 -15.87 -15.83
N ASP A 215 2.27 -15.56 -16.23
CA ASP A 215 1.93 -14.38 -17.03
C ASP A 215 2.28 -13.07 -16.32
N VAL A 216 1.96 -12.97 -15.02
CA VAL A 216 2.31 -11.79 -14.21
C VAL A 216 3.83 -11.64 -14.11
N LEU A 217 4.57 -12.73 -13.94
CA LEU A 217 6.03 -12.66 -13.87
C LEU A 217 6.64 -12.23 -15.21
N ALA A 218 6.07 -12.66 -16.34
CA ALA A 218 6.45 -12.18 -17.66
C ALA A 218 6.18 -10.67 -17.82
N PHE A 219 4.98 -10.21 -17.41
CA PHE A 219 4.67 -8.79 -17.39
C PHE A 219 5.65 -7.98 -16.53
N LEU A 220 5.94 -8.45 -15.31
CA LEU A 220 6.87 -7.79 -14.40
C LEU A 220 8.29 -7.75 -14.97
N GLN A 221 8.71 -8.78 -15.72
CA GLN A 221 9.98 -8.77 -16.44
C GLN A 221 10.03 -7.66 -17.50
N ASP A 222 8.92 -7.39 -18.18
CA ASP A 222 8.82 -6.34 -19.22
C ASP A 222 8.82 -4.92 -18.64
N VAL A 223 8.27 -4.73 -17.43
CA VAL A 223 8.28 -3.43 -16.73
C VAL A 223 9.47 -3.26 -15.78
N ALA A 224 10.34 -4.26 -15.65
CA ALA A 224 11.59 -4.14 -14.92
C ALA A 224 12.56 -3.22 -15.69
N SER A 225 12.95 -2.10 -15.08
CA SER A 225 13.80 -1.10 -15.72
C SER A 225 15.26 -1.55 -15.71
N PRO A 226 16.00 -1.39 -16.83
CA PRO A 226 17.45 -1.61 -16.86
C PRO A 226 18.22 -0.57 -16.05
N GLU A 227 17.59 0.49 -15.55
CA GLU A 227 18.19 1.46 -14.61
C GLU A 227 18.13 0.98 -13.15
N GLY A 228 17.30 -0.03 -12.86
CA GLY A 228 16.87 -0.38 -11.52
C GLY A 228 15.44 0.09 -11.24
N GLY A 229 14.68 -0.72 -10.50
CA GLY A 229 13.26 -0.46 -10.21
C GLY A 229 12.28 -0.94 -11.29
N PHE A 230 10.99 -0.70 -11.06
CA PHE A 230 9.90 -1.04 -11.99
C PHE A 230 9.24 0.22 -12.54
N GLN A 231 8.91 0.18 -13.83
CA GLN A 231 8.09 1.18 -14.52
C GLN A 231 6.61 1.02 -14.13
N ALA A 232 5.83 2.10 -14.24
CA ALA A 232 4.40 2.03 -14.00
C ALA A 232 3.63 1.19 -15.04
N ASN A 233 4.12 1.18 -16.28
CA ASN A 233 3.67 0.34 -17.40
C ASN A 233 4.69 0.47 -18.56
N THR A 234 4.51 -0.33 -19.61
CA THR A 234 5.43 -0.41 -20.77
C THR A 234 5.54 0.86 -21.62
N ARG A 235 4.79 1.94 -21.33
CA ARG A 235 4.94 3.26 -21.99
C ARG A 235 5.71 4.28 -21.18
N ILE A 236 5.92 4.03 -19.89
CA ILE A 236 6.63 4.95 -19.01
C ILE A 236 8.09 4.53 -19.01
N PRO A 237 9.03 5.36 -19.53
CA PRO A 237 10.39 4.91 -19.80
C PRO A 237 11.28 4.83 -18.55
N PHE A 238 10.76 5.19 -17.38
CA PHE A 238 11.50 5.28 -16.12
C PHE A 238 10.76 4.60 -14.97
N GLY A 239 11.51 4.11 -13.99
CA GLY A 239 10.95 3.55 -12.77
C GLY A 239 10.49 4.62 -11.79
N ASP A 240 9.56 4.26 -10.90
CA ASP A 240 9.11 5.09 -9.79
C ASP A 240 9.03 4.28 -8.49
N GLY A 241 9.02 4.97 -7.35
CA GLY A 241 9.06 4.33 -6.03
C GLY A 241 7.84 3.46 -5.73
N LEU A 242 6.64 3.88 -6.13
CA LEU A 242 5.41 3.12 -5.88
C LEU A 242 5.40 1.83 -6.72
N SER A 243 5.61 1.95 -8.04
CA SER A 243 5.67 0.80 -8.94
C SER A 243 6.79 -0.16 -8.57
N THR A 244 7.93 0.37 -8.11
CA THR A 244 9.06 -0.47 -7.66
C THR A 244 8.71 -1.26 -6.40
N PHE A 245 8.08 -0.62 -5.42
CA PHE A 245 7.64 -1.30 -4.20
C PHE A 245 6.63 -2.41 -4.50
N THR A 246 5.58 -2.10 -5.26
CA THR A 246 4.49 -3.04 -5.55
C THR A 246 4.93 -4.16 -6.49
N GLY A 247 5.72 -3.84 -7.52
CA GLY A 247 6.30 -4.82 -8.45
C GLY A 247 7.26 -5.78 -7.75
N LEU A 248 8.15 -5.28 -6.90
CA LEU A 248 9.07 -6.11 -6.12
C LEU A 248 8.32 -7.03 -5.15
N LEU A 249 7.35 -6.51 -4.41
CA LEU A 249 6.52 -7.32 -3.51
C LEU A 249 5.83 -8.44 -4.28
N THR A 250 5.19 -8.10 -5.40
CA THR A 250 4.44 -9.04 -6.24
C THR A 250 5.35 -10.14 -6.79
N ALA A 251 6.52 -9.77 -7.32
CA ALA A 251 7.49 -10.74 -7.82
C ALA A 251 7.93 -11.72 -6.72
N GLN A 252 8.23 -11.19 -5.52
CA GLN A 252 8.66 -12.01 -4.40
C GLN A 252 7.53 -12.91 -3.85
N ASP A 253 6.29 -12.43 -3.83
CA ASP A 253 5.12 -13.22 -3.42
C ASP A 253 4.83 -14.36 -4.42
N LEU A 254 5.22 -14.19 -5.69
CA LEU A 254 5.22 -15.22 -6.73
C LEU A 254 6.53 -16.02 -6.79
N GLY A 255 7.39 -15.89 -5.79
CA GLY A 255 8.60 -16.72 -5.64
C GLY A 255 9.78 -16.30 -6.51
N ARG A 256 9.75 -15.13 -7.15
CA ARG A 256 10.87 -14.59 -7.95
C ARG A 256 11.57 -13.45 -7.23
N ARG A 257 12.90 -13.54 -7.14
CA ARG A 257 13.78 -12.52 -6.52
C ARG A 257 14.83 -11.98 -7.48
N ASP A 258 14.84 -12.47 -8.70
CA ASP A 258 15.87 -12.28 -9.73
C ASP A 258 15.41 -11.38 -10.90
N LEU A 259 14.18 -10.86 -10.87
CA LEU A 259 13.70 -9.91 -11.89
C LEU A 259 14.50 -8.60 -11.89
N LEU A 260 15.01 -8.20 -10.73
CA LEU A 260 15.92 -7.07 -10.55
C LEU A 260 17.16 -7.56 -9.81
N ARG A 261 18.35 -7.11 -10.25
CA ARG A 261 19.60 -7.39 -9.54
C ARG A 261 19.62 -6.61 -8.21
N PRO A 262 19.84 -7.27 -7.05
CA PRO A 262 19.81 -6.62 -5.74
C PRO A 262 20.69 -5.37 -5.63
N GLU A 263 21.92 -5.43 -6.15
CA GLU A 263 22.89 -4.35 -6.10
C GLU A 263 22.44 -3.15 -6.93
N GLN A 264 21.83 -3.43 -8.08
CA GLN A 264 21.30 -2.40 -8.97
C GLN A 264 20.04 -1.75 -8.39
N LEU A 265 19.16 -2.53 -7.76
CA LEU A 265 18.00 -1.98 -7.07
C LEU A 265 18.43 -1.09 -5.90
N LEU A 266 19.42 -1.53 -5.11
CA LEU A 266 19.96 -0.72 -4.01
C LEU A 266 20.56 0.59 -4.51
N ASP A 267 21.43 0.52 -5.53
CA ASP A 267 22.06 1.69 -6.13
C ASP A 267 21.01 2.66 -6.68
N TRP A 268 20.01 2.15 -7.40
CA TRP A 268 18.92 2.96 -7.93
C TRP A 268 18.10 3.64 -6.83
N VAL A 269 17.65 2.90 -5.80
CA VAL A 269 16.86 3.50 -4.69
C VAL A 269 17.67 4.58 -3.96
N THR A 270 18.93 4.30 -3.66
CA THR A 270 19.79 5.21 -2.87
C THR A 270 20.24 6.44 -3.66
N SER A 271 20.53 6.30 -4.94
CA SER A 271 20.96 7.42 -5.80
C SER A 271 19.80 8.22 -6.38
N THR A 272 18.65 7.58 -6.59
CA THR A 272 17.53 8.18 -7.34
C THR A 272 16.38 8.60 -6.45
N LEU A 273 16.02 7.87 -5.39
CA LEU A 273 14.82 8.17 -4.59
C LEU A 273 15.14 8.73 -3.20
N GLU A 274 16.23 8.29 -2.60
CA GLU A 274 16.60 8.69 -1.24
C GLU A 274 17.14 10.11 -1.18
N LEU A 275 16.73 10.89 -0.17
CA LEU A 275 17.23 12.24 0.02
C LEU A 275 18.17 12.33 1.24
N PRO A 276 19.26 13.13 1.16
CA PRO A 276 20.18 13.34 2.29
C PRO A 276 19.52 13.93 3.55
N SER A 277 18.42 14.66 3.37
CA SER A 277 17.61 15.21 4.47
C SER A 277 16.79 14.15 5.23
N GLY A 278 16.83 12.89 4.80
CA GLY A 278 15.84 11.89 5.16
C GLY A 278 14.63 11.93 4.24
N GLY A 279 13.83 10.86 4.32
CA GLY A 279 12.72 10.60 3.41
C GLY A 279 13.13 10.19 1.99
N PHE A 280 12.12 9.92 1.17
CA PHE A 280 12.24 9.54 -0.24
C PHE A 280 11.28 10.35 -1.10
N ARG A 281 11.71 10.65 -2.32
CA ARG A 281 10.88 11.25 -3.37
C ARG A 281 10.26 10.16 -4.26
N GLY A 282 9.21 10.52 -5.00
CA GLY A 282 8.48 9.51 -5.78
C GLY A 282 9.16 9.05 -7.06
N ALA A 283 9.93 9.94 -7.69
CA ALA A 283 10.69 9.62 -8.89
C ALA A 283 11.84 10.63 -9.09
N SER A 284 12.69 10.39 -10.09
CA SER A 284 13.92 11.17 -10.32
C SER A 284 13.70 12.67 -10.58
N TRP A 285 12.56 13.05 -11.17
CA TRP A 285 12.22 14.46 -11.44
C TRP A 285 11.57 15.17 -10.26
N ASP A 286 11.17 14.44 -9.23
CA ASP A 286 10.66 15.02 -8.01
C ASP A 286 11.82 15.60 -7.19
N ARG A 287 11.54 16.67 -6.44
CA ARG A 287 12.54 17.40 -5.65
C ARG A 287 12.29 17.32 -4.16
N GLN A 288 11.16 16.77 -3.74
CA GLN A 288 10.75 16.74 -2.34
C GLN A 288 10.51 15.32 -1.90
N ALA A 289 10.95 15.01 -0.68
CA ALA A 289 10.46 13.83 0.00
C ALA A 289 9.05 14.11 0.53
N ASP A 290 8.23 13.08 0.57
CA ASP A 290 6.99 13.07 1.34
C ASP A 290 6.86 11.75 2.09
N VAL A 291 5.86 11.69 2.96
CA VAL A 291 5.64 10.55 3.84
C VAL A 291 5.25 9.28 3.07
N GLU A 292 4.43 9.40 2.03
CA GLU A 292 3.95 8.25 1.24
C GLU A 292 5.11 7.57 0.52
N TYR A 293 5.90 8.33 -0.25
CA TYR A 293 7.05 7.76 -0.95
C TYR A 293 8.18 7.38 -0.01
N SER A 294 8.28 8.00 1.17
CA SER A 294 9.17 7.53 2.23
C SER A 294 8.79 6.16 2.74
N PHE A 295 7.50 5.86 2.89
CA PHE A 295 7.05 4.50 3.19
C PHE A 295 7.41 3.53 2.06
N TYR A 296 7.19 3.88 0.79
CA TYR A 296 7.56 3.00 -0.32
C TYR A 296 9.07 2.77 -0.41
N GLY A 297 9.89 3.81 -0.24
CA GLY A 297 11.36 3.70 -0.24
C GLY A 297 11.87 2.77 0.87
N LEU A 298 11.38 2.96 2.10
CA LEU A 298 11.65 2.04 3.21
C LEU A 298 11.11 0.64 2.93
N GLY A 299 9.95 0.52 2.29
CA GLY A 299 9.38 -0.74 1.85
C GLY A 299 10.28 -1.49 0.88
N ILE A 300 10.82 -0.81 -0.14
CA ILE A 300 11.75 -1.40 -1.12
C ILE A 300 13.02 -1.89 -0.41
N LEU A 301 13.63 -1.04 0.43
CA LEU A 301 14.81 -1.43 1.18
C LEU A 301 14.52 -2.62 2.12
N GLY A 302 13.39 -2.60 2.81
CA GLY A 302 12.96 -3.72 3.66
C GLY A 302 12.79 -5.01 2.86
N LEU A 303 12.12 -4.98 1.71
CA LEU A 303 11.94 -6.16 0.86
C LEU A 303 13.24 -6.67 0.23
N LEU A 304 14.17 -5.77 -0.08
CA LEU A 304 15.50 -6.14 -0.59
C LEU A 304 16.30 -6.96 0.42
N PHE A 305 16.21 -6.59 1.70
CA PHE A 305 16.97 -7.23 2.78
C PHE A 305 16.18 -8.30 3.55
N ALA A 306 14.89 -8.50 3.25
CA ALA A 306 14.08 -9.54 3.88
C ALA A 306 14.37 -10.93 3.26
N ASP A 307 14.74 -11.89 4.11
CA ASP A 307 14.85 -13.31 3.74
C ASP A 307 13.51 -13.89 3.26
#